data_AF-A0A972MBW7-F1
#
_entry.id   AF-A0A972MBW7-F1
#
_cell.length_a   1.000
_cell.length_b   1.000
_cell.length_c   1.000
_cell.angle_alpha   90.00
_cell.angle_beta   90.00
_cell.angle_gamma   90.00
#
_symmetry.space_group_name_H-M   'P 1'
#
loop_
_entity.id
_entity.type
_entity.pdbx_description
1 polymer ?
#
loop_
_entity_poly.entity_id
_entity_poly.type
_entity_poly.pdbx_seq_one_letter_code
_entity_poly.pdbx_strand_id
1 'polypeptide(L)' 'MQTSIELAKSIPDNCVKVSESGINNPENIIKLKEHGFNGFLIGENFMKSANPGA' A
#
# COMPACT_ATOMS: atom_id res chain seq x y z
N MET A 1 5.98 7.15 0.94
CA MET A 1 6.07 6.54 -0.40
C MET A 1 7.52 6.18 -0.77
N GLN A 2 8.46 7.14 -0.86
CA GLN A 2 9.84 6.85 -1.29
C GLN A 2 10.54 5.76 -0.44
N THR A 3 10.44 5.85 0.88
CA THR A 3 11.03 4.85 1.80
C THR A 3 10.52 3.43 1.54
N SER A 4 9.22 3.27 1.34
CA SER A 4 8.61 1.96 1.05
C SER A 4 9.10 1.36 -0.26
N ILE A 5 9.25 2.20 -1.29
CA ILE A 5 9.76 1.79 -2.61
C ILE A 5 11.23 1.36 -2.52
N GLU A 6 12.06 2.11 -1.81
CA GLU A 6 13.48 1.79 -1.64
C GLU A 6 13.65 0.47 -0.88
N LEU A 7 12.90 0.26 0.21
CA LEU A 7 12.94 -0.98 0.98
C LEU A 7 12.40 -2.17 0.18
N ALA A 8 11.41 -1.97 -0.69
CA ALA A 8 10.85 -3.04 -1.51
C ALA A 8 11.86 -3.67 -2.47
N LYS A 9 12.93 -2.94 -2.85
CA LYS A 9 14.04 -3.44 -3.67
C LYS A 9 14.93 -4.43 -2.91
N SER A 10 14.94 -4.37 -1.57
CA SER A 10 15.71 -5.27 -0.71
C SER A 10 14.92 -6.51 -0.29
N ILE A 11 13.62 -6.56 -0.57
CA ILE A 11 12.77 -7.69 -0.22
C ILE A 11 12.91 -8.77 -1.30
N PRO A 12 13.25 -10.03 -0.91
CA PRO A 12 13.29 -11.16 -1.83
C PRO A 12 11.99 -11.37 -2.61
N ASP A 13 12.10 -11.87 -3.84
CA ASP A 13 10.94 -12.05 -4.73
C ASP A 13 9.94 -13.12 -4.27
N ASN A 14 10.34 -14.00 -3.35
CA ASN A 14 9.47 -15.00 -2.74
C ASN A 14 8.65 -14.46 -1.55
N CYS A 15 8.81 -13.19 -1.18
CA CYS A 15 8.08 -12.56 -0.09
C CYS A 15 6.90 -11.73 -0.60
N VAL A 16 5.79 -11.77 0.14
CA VAL A 16 4.62 -10.91 -0.10
C VAL A 16 4.90 -9.51 0.46
N LYS A 17 4.85 -8.51 -0.40
CA LYS A 17 5.09 -7.09 -0.06
C LYS A 17 3.75 -6.42 0.27
N VAL A 18 3.58 -5.97 1.51
CA VAL A 18 2.37 -5.26 1.98
C VAL A 18 2.74 -3.84 2.42
N SER A 19 1.97 -2.84 2.02
CA SER A 19 2.12 -1.45 2.49
C SER A 19 0.98 -1.08 3.43
N GLU A 20 1.29 -0.42 4.55
CA GLU A 20 0.31 -0.05 5.58
C GLU A 20 0.07 1.48 5.65
N SER A 21 1.13 2.28 5.73
CA SER A 21 1.01 3.71 6.00
C SER A 21 1.13 4.57 4.72
N GLY A 22 0.43 5.70 4.70
CA GLY A 22 0.49 6.66 3.59
C GLY A 22 -0.40 6.33 2.39
N ILE A 23 -1.41 5.47 2.58
CA ILE A 23 -2.39 5.11 1.55
C ILE A 23 -3.69 5.88 1.83
N ASN A 24 -3.78 7.08 1.29
CA ASN A 24 -4.95 7.97 1.44
C ASN A 24 -5.64 8.29 0.12
N ASN A 25 -5.08 7.88 -1.02
CA ASN A 25 -5.68 8.03 -2.33
C ASN A 25 -5.42 6.77 -3.21
N PRO A 26 -6.23 6.56 -4.27
CA PRO A 26 -6.03 5.45 -5.20
C PRO A 26 -4.72 5.53 -6.00
N GLU A 27 -4.19 6.73 -6.25
CA GLU A 27 -2.95 6.92 -7.01
C GLU A 27 -1.74 6.31 -6.31
N ASN A 28 -1.68 6.39 -4.98
CA ASN A 28 -0.63 5.76 -4.18
C ASN A 28 -0.68 4.23 -4.30
N ILE A 29 -1.88 3.64 -4.39
CA ILE A 29 -2.06 2.20 -4.57
C ILE A 29 -1.51 1.77 -5.93
N ILE A 30 -1.87 2.49 -7.00
CA ILE A 30 -1.37 2.23 -8.36
C ILE A 30 0.14 2.29 -8.38
N LYS A 31 0.73 3.36 -7.85
CA LYS A 31 2.17 3.55 -7.79
C LYS A 31 2.88 2.43 -7.03
N LEU A 32 2.38 2.02 -5.87
CA LEU A 32 2.98 0.92 -5.12
C LEU A 32 2.85 -0.42 -5.84
N LYS A 33 1.73 -0.67 -6.52
CA LYS A 33 1.52 -1.88 -7.32
C LYS A 33 2.53 -1.98 -8.48
N GLU A 34 2.85 -0.86 -9.13
CA GLU A 34 3.91 -0.78 -10.15
C GLU A 34 5.31 -1.12 -9.59
N HIS A 35 5.51 -0.92 -8.27
CA HIS A 35 6.76 -1.24 -7.57
C HIS A 35 6.73 -2.62 -6.89
N GLY A 36 5.80 -3.49 -7.28
CA GLY A 36 5.76 -4.90 -6.88
C GLY A 36 5.10 -5.16 -5.52
N PHE A 37 4.35 -4.19 -4.97
CA PHE A 37 3.51 -4.46 -3.79
C PHE A 37 2.33 -5.36 -4.14
N ASN A 38 2.06 -6.34 -3.28
CA ASN A 38 1.02 -7.36 -3.47
C ASN A 38 -0.26 -7.02 -2.70
N GLY A 39 -0.16 -6.26 -1.62
CA GLY A 39 -1.29 -5.97 -0.73
C GLY A 39 -1.14 -4.65 0.02
N PHE A 40 -2.25 -4.23 0.60
CA PHE A 40 -2.40 -2.94 1.27
C PHE A 40 -3.20 -3.12 2.55
N LEU A 41 -2.72 -2.55 3.65
CA LEU A 41 -3.43 -2.49 4.91
C LEU A 41 -3.89 -1.04 5.10
N ILE A 42 -5.20 -0.80 5.04
CA ILE A 42 -5.79 0.53 5.13
C ILE A 42 -6.83 0.50 6.24
N GLY A 43 -6.62 1.29 7.30
CA GLY A 43 -7.54 1.38 8.43
C GLY A 43 -8.23 2.74 8.49
N GLU A 44 -7.45 3.77 8.86
CA GLU A 44 -7.96 5.11 9.16
C GLU A 44 -8.87 5.69 8.08
N ASN A 45 -8.50 5.55 6.80
CA ASN A 45 -9.27 6.12 5.70
C ASN A 45 -10.67 5.47 5.58
N PHE A 46 -10.76 4.16 5.76
CA PHE A 46 -12.05 3.47 5.76
C PHE A 46 -12.87 3.81 7.01
N MET A 47 -12.23 3.92 8.18
CA MET A 47 -12.93 4.27 9.42
C MET A 47 -13.58 5.67 9.40
N LYS A 48 -13.11 6.58 8.54
CA LYS A 48 -13.70 7.90 8.33
C LYS A 48 -14.84 7.91 7.29
N SER A 49 -15.02 6.84 6.52
CA SER A 49 -16.10 6.72 5.53
C SER A 49 -17.40 6.31 6.20
N ALA A 50 -18.52 6.92 5.80
CA ALA A 50 -19.86 6.49 6.22
C ALA A 50 -20.22 5.08 5.70
N ASN A 51 -19.58 4.65 4.61
CA ASN A 51 -19.72 3.31 4.07
C ASN A 51 -18.33 2.77 3.66
N PRO A 52 -17.60 2.10 4.56
CA PRO A 52 -16.21 1.71 4.33
C PRO A 52 -16.01 0.61 3.28
N GLY A 53 -17.05 -0.16 2.93
CA GLY A 53 -16.93 -1.34 2.06
C GLY A 53 -17.76 -1.29 0.77
N ALA A 54 -18.41 -0.17 0.47
CA ALA A 54 -19.28 -0.01 -0.71
C ALA A 54 -18.54 0.49 -1.95
#